data_AF-A0A359LWJ3-F1
#
_entry.id   AF-A0A359LWJ3-F1
#
_cell.length_a   1.000
_cell.length_b   1.000
_cell.length_c   1.000
_cell.angle_alpha   90.00
_cell.angle_beta   90.00
_cell.angle_gamma   90.00
#
_symmetry.space_group_name_H-M   'P 1'
#
loop_
_entity.id
_entity.type
_entity.pdbx_description
1 polymer ?
#
loop_
_entity_poly.entity_id
_entity_poly.type
_entity_poly.pdbx_seq_one_letter_code
_entity_poly.pdbx_strand_id
1 'polypeptide(L)'
;MEGQARLIRYPAPWDLVFGLTPYIAKGTPRNVDEFSAEIVRRMQPGPVYEGLDRLPEDPRFLLVANHYQRKGLWILHTGAALTQAIRQRYGPGDPPVRWVVTANWPPVRIGPWRFPSPGDWLLPKVAAALGCYPVSFARHNPGFTARSLRRILREAPRSNRPIGLFPEGVAGAAGV
;
A
#
# COMPACT_ATOMS: atom_id res chain seq x y z
N MET A 1 0.82 39.92 -4.93
CA MET A 1 1.59 39.03 -4.04
C MET A 1 0.77 37.78 -3.83
N GLU A 2 0.95 36.76 -4.67
CA GLU A 2 0.34 35.45 -4.47
C GLU A 2 0.96 34.84 -3.22
N GLY A 3 0.13 34.62 -2.20
CA GLY A 3 0.56 33.98 -0.96
C GLY A 3 1.07 32.58 -1.30
N GLN A 4 2.31 32.27 -0.90
CA GLN A 4 2.83 30.91 -0.96
C GLN A 4 1.86 29.99 -0.22
N ALA A 5 1.09 29.20 -0.97
CA ALA A 5 0.19 28.23 -0.39
C ALA A 5 1.01 27.27 0.49
N ARG A 6 0.76 27.30 1.80
CA ARG A 6 1.47 26.44 2.75
C ARG A 6 1.17 24.99 2.38
N LEU A 7 2.21 24.22 2.07
CA LEU A 7 2.07 22.80 1.74
C LEU A 7 1.34 22.06 2.87
N ILE A 8 0.28 21.34 2.53
CA ILE A 8 -0.51 20.51 3.45
C ILE A 8 0.40 19.43 4.06
N ARG A 9 0.24 19.14 5.35
CA ARG A 9 1.00 18.12 6.06
C ARG A 9 0.08 17.24 6.90
N TYR A 10 0.20 15.93 6.73
CA TYR A 10 -0.47 14.91 7.51
C TYR A 10 0.53 14.22 8.44
N PRO A 11 0.22 14.11 9.75
CA PRO A 11 1.03 13.32 10.65
C PRO A 11 0.94 11.83 10.28
N ALA A 12 2.05 11.11 10.36
CA ALA A 12 2.04 9.68 10.15
C ALA A 12 1.15 8.99 11.21
N PRO A 13 0.22 8.10 10.81
CA PRO A 13 -0.74 7.49 11.72
C PRO A 13 -0.11 6.29 12.46
N TRP A 14 0.91 6.57 13.28
CA TRP A 14 1.72 5.54 13.93
C TRP A 14 0.92 4.64 14.87
N ASP A 15 -0.07 5.18 15.57
CA ASP A 15 -0.99 4.40 16.41
C ASP A 15 -1.73 3.33 15.60
N LEU A 16 -2.16 3.62 14.37
CA LEU A 16 -2.80 2.64 13.49
C LEU A 16 -1.80 1.58 13.01
N VAL A 17 -0.58 2.00 12.68
CA VAL A 17 0.50 1.08 12.28
C VAL A 17 0.84 0.12 13.42
N PHE A 18 1.03 0.63 14.63
CA PHE A 18 1.27 -0.20 15.81
C PHE A 18 0.04 -1.03 16.20
N GLY A 19 -1.16 -0.55 15.88
CA GLY A 19 -2.42 -1.29 16.00
C GLY A 19 -2.51 -2.55 15.12
N LEU A 20 -1.59 -2.74 14.16
CA LEU A 20 -1.49 -3.99 13.39
C LEU A 20 -0.85 -5.13 14.19
N THR A 21 -0.14 -4.84 15.29
CA THR A 21 0.56 -5.84 16.13
C THR A 21 -0.29 -7.07 16.48
N PRO A 22 -1.53 -6.95 17.01
CA PRO A 22 -2.34 -8.13 17.34
C PRO A 22 -2.71 -8.98 16.12
N TYR A 23 -2.95 -8.35 14.96
CA TYR A 23 -3.26 -9.04 13.70
C TYR A 23 -2.05 -9.79 13.15
N ILE A 24 -0.87 -9.16 13.23
CA ILE A 24 0.42 -9.74 12.85
C ILE A 24 0.76 -10.93 13.76
N ALA A 25 0.56 -10.78 15.07
CA ALA A 25 0.87 -11.82 16.06
C ALA A 25 -0.05 -13.03 15.91
N LYS A 26 -1.34 -12.82 15.66
CA LYS A 26 -2.34 -13.89 15.49
C LYS A 26 -2.41 -14.45 14.06
N GLY A 27 -1.77 -13.80 13.09
CA GLY A 27 -1.87 -14.17 11.68
C GLY A 27 -3.26 -13.96 11.08
N THR A 28 -4.04 -13.01 11.63
CA THR A 28 -5.41 -12.72 11.19
C THR A 28 -5.45 -11.47 10.32
N PRO A 29 -6.38 -11.37 9.35
CA PRO A 29 -6.56 -10.15 8.57
C PRO A 29 -7.10 -9.01 9.44
N ARG A 30 -6.62 -7.79 9.19
CA ARG A 30 -7.22 -6.53 9.63
C ARG A 30 -8.22 -6.10 8.58
N ASN A 31 -9.37 -5.56 8.99
CA ASN A 31 -10.28 -4.91 8.05
C ASN A 31 -9.60 -3.66 7.46
N VAL A 32 -9.31 -3.70 6.15
CA VAL A 32 -8.54 -2.71 5.41
C VAL A 32 -9.39 -1.49 5.05
N ASP A 33 -10.68 -1.70 4.82
CA ASP A 33 -11.64 -0.60 4.65
C ASP A 33 -11.62 0.33 5.87
N GLU A 34 -11.84 -0.20 7.07
CA GLU A 34 -11.78 0.56 8.32
C GLU A 34 -10.40 1.20 8.57
N PHE A 35 -9.33 0.43 8.35
CA PHE A 35 -7.97 0.91 8.55
C PHE A 35 -7.64 2.11 7.65
N SER A 36 -8.03 2.04 6.38
CA SER A 36 -7.80 3.14 5.42
C SER A 36 -8.76 4.32 5.63
N ALA A 37 -10.02 4.07 6.00
CA ALA A 37 -10.99 5.11 6.35
C ALA A 37 -10.50 5.94 7.54
N GLU A 38 -9.94 5.30 8.58
CA GLU A 38 -9.43 5.98 9.76
C GLU A 38 -8.20 6.85 9.46
N ILE A 39 -7.35 6.45 8.51
CA ILE A 39 -6.25 7.29 8.01
C ILE A 39 -6.81 8.52 7.30
N VAL A 40 -7.75 8.32 6.35
CA VAL A 40 -8.35 9.40 5.56
C VAL A 40 -9.10 10.40 6.45
N ARG A 41 -9.81 9.93 7.49
CA ARG A 41 -10.51 10.79 8.46
C ARG A 41 -9.57 11.78 9.17
N ARG A 42 -8.31 11.42 9.33
CA ARG A 42 -7.27 12.24 9.98
C ARG A 42 -6.56 13.20 9.03
N MET A 43 -6.79 13.08 7.72
CA MET A 43 -6.24 14.00 6.72
C MET A 43 -7.07 15.29 6.74
N GLN A 44 -6.43 16.38 7.17
CA GLN A 44 -7.04 17.72 7.21
C GLN A 44 -6.15 18.74 6.47
N PRO A 45 -6.64 19.35 5.37
CA PRO A 45 -7.92 19.08 4.71
C PRO A 45 -8.02 17.64 4.17
N GLY A 46 -9.26 17.17 3.98
CA GLY A 46 -9.51 15.86 3.38
C GLY A 46 -9.01 15.77 1.93
N PRO A 47 -8.68 14.56 1.44
CA PRO A 47 -8.31 14.38 0.04
C PRO A 47 -9.48 14.76 -0.88
N VAL A 48 -9.16 15.42 -1.99
CA VAL A 48 -10.09 15.66 -3.10
C VAL A 48 -9.84 14.60 -4.16
N TYR A 49 -10.90 13.95 -4.62
CA TYR A 49 -10.85 12.94 -5.66
C TYR A 49 -11.42 13.50 -6.95
N GLU A 50 -10.60 13.50 -7.99
CA GLU A 50 -11.00 13.95 -9.33
C GLU A 50 -10.97 12.76 -10.30
N GLY A 51 -11.91 12.72 -11.25
CA GLY A 51 -11.94 11.71 -12.30
C GLY A 51 -12.42 10.32 -11.87
N LEU A 52 -13.14 10.19 -10.73
CA LEU A 52 -13.72 8.90 -10.32
C LEU A 52 -14.77 8.37 -11.30
N ASP A 53 -15.39 9.26 -12.05
CA ASP A 53 -16.30 8.99 -13.18
C ASP A 53 -15.60 8.32 -14.37
N ARG A 54 -14.28 8.48 -14.50
CA ARG A 54 -13.47 7.85 -15.56
C ARG A 54 -13.05 6.42 -15.23
N LEU A 55 -13.34 5.95 -14.02
CA LEU A 55 -13.05 4.58 -13.64
C LEU A 55 -13.96 3.60 -14.41
N PRO A 56 -13.45 2.44 -14.85
CA PRO A 56 -14.24 1.45 -15.57
C PRO A 56 -15.49 1.02 -14.78
N GLU A 57 -16.56 0.62 -15.45
CA GLU A 57 -17.75 0.08 -14.76
C GLU A 57 -17.41 -1.19 -13.98
N ASP A 58 -16.57 -2.05 -14.56
CA ASP A 58 -16.07 -3.26 -13.94
C ASP A 58 -14.85 -2.96 -13.05
N PRO A 59 -14.85 -3.35 -11.76
CA PRO A 59 -13.74 -3.10 -10.85
C PRO A 59 -12.48 -3.94 -11.16
N ARG A 60 -12.50 -4.80 -12.18
CA ARG A 60 -11.35 -5.63 -12.60
C ARG A 60 -10.38 -4.84 -13.48
N PHE A 61 -9.60 -3.99 -12.83
CA PHE A 61 -8.51 -3.24 -13.48
C PHE A 61 -7.26 -3.18 -12.60
N LEU A 62 -6.16 -2.74 -13.19
CA LEU A 62 -4.94 -2.40 -12.46
C LEU A 62 -4.99 -0.94 -12.04
N LEU A 63 -4.95 -0.69 -10.73
CA LEU A 63 -4.77 0.65 -10.18
C LEU A 63 -3.26 0.92 -10.07
N VAL A 64 -2.73 1.73 -10.97
CA VAL A 64 -1.32 2.11 -10.97
C VAL A 64 -1.19 3.50 -10.36
N ALA A 65 -0.44 3.61 -9.26
CA ALA A 65 -0.25 4.86 -8.54
C ALA A 65 1.23 5.22 -8.47
N ASN A 66 1.54 6.52 -8.57
CA ASN A 66 2.91 7.00 -8.37
C ASN A 66 3.29 6.91 -6.88
N HIS A 67 4.53 6.52 -6.57
CA HIS A 67 5.04 6.46 -5.20
C HIS A 67 5.46 7.86 -4.73
N TYR A 68 4.54 8.82 -4.85
CA TYR A 68 4.80 10.18 -4.42
C TYR A 68 4.73 10.26 -2.90
N GLN A 69 5.85 10.62 -2.28
CA GLN A 69 5.94 10.95 -0.88
C GLN A 69 6.74 12.24 -0.68
N ARG A 70 6.46 12.96 0.40
CA ARG A 70 7.22 14.14 0.84
C ARG A 70 7.08 14.30 2.35
N LYS A 71 7.81 15.25 2.94
CA LYS A 71 7.62 15.59 4.37
C LYS A 71 6.16 16.00 4.62
N GLY A 72 5.49 15.27 5.51
CA GLY A 72 4.06 15.45 5.79
C GLY A 72 3.12 14.80 4.76
N LEU A 73 3.60 13.94 3.88
CA LEU A 73 2.78 13.10 3.01
C LEU A 73 3.51 11.78 2.79
N TRP A 74 3.27 10.83 3.69
CA TRP A 74 3.78 9.47 3.57
C TRP A 74 2.90 8.63 2.63
N ILE A 75 3.48 7.65 1.95
CA ILE A 75 2.79 6.75 0.99
C ILE A 75 1.55 6.07 1.58
N LEU A 76 1.52 5.83 2.90
CA LEU A 76 0.35 5.26 3.55
C LEU A 76 -0.90 6.16 3.43
N HIS A 77 -0.72 7.49 3.39
CA HIS A 77 -1.84 8.41 3.19
C HIS A 77 -2.41 8.32 1.78
N THR A 78 -1.54 8.31 0.76
CA THR A 78 -1.98 8.23 -0.64
C THR A 78 -2.58 6.86 -0.93
N GLY A 79 -1.99 5.78 -0.42
CA GLY A 79 -2.55 4.44 -0.50
C GLY A 79 -3.93 4.33 0.18
N ALA A 80 -4.10 4.92 1.37
CA ALA A 80 -5.38 4.92 2.07
C ALA A 80 -6.44 5.75 1.33
N ALA A 81 -6.09 6.95 0.85
CA ALA A 81 -6.98 7.81 0.08
C ALA A 81 -7.46 7.12 -1.21
N LEU A 82 -6.55 6.52 -1.98
CA LEU A 82 -6.92 5.75 -3.17
C LEU A 82 -7.80 4.55 -2.84
N THR A 83 -7.50 3.84 -1.75
CA THR A 83 -8.32 2.71 -1.28
C THR A 83 -9.75 3.16 -0.97
N GLN A 84 -9.91 4.30 -0.29
CA GLN A 84 -11.21 4.86 0.04
C GLN A 84 -11.95 5.44 -1.17
N ALA A 85 -11.23 6.00 -2.15
CA ALA A 85 -11.83 6.42 -3.42
C ALA A 85 -12.44 5.23 -4.19
N ILE A 86 -11.73 4.11 -4.27
CA ILE A 86 -12.25 2.87 -4.87
C ILE A 86 -13.43 2.33 -4.08
N ARG A 87 -13.35 2.34 -2.74
CA ARG A 87 -14.45 1.96 -1.84
C ARG A 87 -15.72 2.79 -2.06
N GLN A 88 -15.57 4.08 -2.33
CA GLN A 88 -16.66 5.01 -2.63
C GLN A 88 -17.30 4.69 -3.99
N ARG A 89 -16.49 4.39 -5.02
CA ARG A 89 -16.97 4.11 -6.38
C ARG A 89 -17.64 2.75 -6.56
N TYR A 90 -17.16 1.71 -5.88
CA TYR A 90 -17.57 0.32 -6.11
C TYR A 90 -18.28 -0.34 -4.91
N GLY A 91 -18.49 0.41 -3.83
CA GLY A 91 -19.21 -0.08 -2.65
C GLY A 91 -18.39 -1.02 -1.74
N PRO A 92 -19.02 -1.59 -0.71
CA PRO A 92 -18.36 -2.34 0.36
C PRO A 92 -17.63 -3.59 -0.12
N GLY A 93 -16.42 -3.80 0.39
CA GLY A 93 -15.63 -5.02 0.22
C GLY A 93 -14.24 -4.87 0.82
N ASP A 94 -13.67 -5.98 1.28
CA ASP A 94 -12.42 -5.96 2.06
C ASP A 94 -11.37 -6.94 1.49
N PRO A 95 -10.16 -6.46 1.12
CA PRO A 95 -9.81 -5.04 1.02
C PRO A 95 -10.50 -4.37 -0.19
N PRO A 96 -10.81 -3.06 -0.14
CA PRO A 96 -11.34 -2.35 -1.31
C PRO A 96 -10.39 -2.36 -2.52
N VAL A 97 -9.08 -2.39 -2.25
CA VAL A 97 -8.01 -2.56 -3.25
C VAL A 97 -7.04 -3.62 -2.73
N ARG A 98 -6.71 -4.62 -3.57
CA ARG A 98 -5.64 -5.58 -3.24
C ARG A 98 -4.30 -5.06 -3.70
N TRP A 99 -3.54 -4.46 -2.81
CA TRP A 99 -2.24 -3.87 -3.12
C TRP A 99 -1.15 -4.92 -3.30
N VAL A 100 -0.32 -4.74 -4.32
CA VAL A 100 0.97 -5.41 -4.49
C VAL A 100 2.03 -4.59 -3.75
N VAL A 101 2.69 -5.20 -2.77
CA VAL A 101 3.61 -4.51 -1.87
C VAL A 101 4.94 -5.24 -1.76
N THR A 102 6.04 -4.50 -1.67
CA THR A 102 7.35 -5.10 -1.37
C THR A 102 7.38 -5.58 0.08
N ALA A 103 7.68 -6.87 0.28
CA ALA A 103 7.57 -7.52 1.59
C ALA A 103 8.93 -8.02 2.12
N ASN A 104 10.00 -7.32 1.79
CA ASN A 104 11.34 -7.59 2.28
C ASN A 104 12.19 -6.32 2.12
N TRP A 105 13.25 -6.23 2.90
CA TRP A 105 14.20 -5.12 2.81
C TRP A 105 15.50 -5.60 2.16
N PRO A 106 16.34 -4.69 1.67
CA PRO A 106 17.70 -5.04 1.33
C PRO A 106 18.39 -5.72 2.52
N PRO A 107 19.22 -6.75 2.26
CA PRO A 107 19.94 -7.45 3.31
C PRO A 107 20.91 -6.48 3.98
N VAL A 108 21.09 -6.66 5.29
CA VAL A 108 22.04 -5.85 6.05
C VAL A 108 23.45 -6.31 5.68
N ARG A 109 24.29 -5.36 5.24
CA ARG A 109 25.70 -5.62 4.89
C ARG A 109 26.61 -5.00 5.95
N ILE A 110 27.41 -5.82 6.62
CA ILE A 110 28.46 -5.39 7.55
C ILE A 110 29.78 -5.95 6.99
N GLY A 111 30.54 -5.10 6.31
CA GLY A 111 31.73 -5.53 5.57
C GLY A 111 31.39 -6.61 4.52
N PRO A 112 32.10 -7.75 4.49
CA PRO A 112 31.81 -8.85 3.56
C PRO A 112 30.59 -9.70 3.96
N TRP A 113 30.02 -9.48 5.15
CA TRP A 113 29.00 -10.37 5.71
C TRP A 113 27.59 -9.85 5.36
N ARG A 114 26.70 -10.77 4.98
CA ARG A 114 25.33 -10.48 4.54
C ARG A 114 24.33 -11.17 5.46
N PHE A 115 23.54 -10.37 6.16
CA PHE A 115 22.51 -10.85 7.09
C PHE A 115 21.11 -10.63 6.53
N PRO A 116 20.14 -11.53 6.82
CA PRO A 116 18.74 -11.28 6.56
C PRO A 116 18.28 -9.99 7.23
N SER A 117 17.37 -9.26 6.58
CA SER A 117 16.80 -8.07 7.17
C SER A 117 15.63 -8.43 8.08
N PRO A 118 15.42 -7.77 9.22
CA PRO A 118 14.21 -7.95 10.03
C PRO A 118 12.91 -7.77 9.22
N GLY A 119 12.97 -6.91 8.19
CA GLY A 119 11.88 -6.71 7.23
C GLY A 119 11.48 -7.98 6.47
N ASP A 120 12.39 -8.94 6.29
CA ASP A 120 12.14 -10.20 5.57
C ASP A 120 11.14 -11.10 6.32
N TRP A 121 11.03 -10.93 7.64
CA TRP A 121 10.09 -11.66 8.48
C TRP A 121 8.84 -10.84 8.82
N LEU A 122 9.01 -9.54 9.07
CA LEU A 122 7.91 -8.68 9.50
C LEU A 122 6.98 -8.28 8.35
N LEU A 123 7.54 -7.84 7.22
CA LEU A 123 6.75 -7.28 6.13
C LEU A 123 5.81 -8.29 5.45
N PRO A 124 6.16 -9.59 5.29
CA PRO A 124 5.20 -10.58 4.79
C PRO A 124 3.99 -10.73 5.72
N LYS A 125 4.19 -10.61 7.04
CA LYS A 125 3.10 -10.68 8.02
C LYS A 125 2.23 -9.43 8.00
N VAL A 126 2.84 -8.26 7.84
CA VAL A 126 2.11 -6.99 7.62
C VAL A 126 1.28 -7.09 6.34
N ALA A 127 1.87 -7.56 5.24
CA ALA A 127 1.16 -7.76 3.98
C ALA A 127 -0.01 -8.74 4.11
N ALA A 128 0.17 -9.84 4.87
CA ALA A 128 -0.90 -10.78 5.16
C ALA A 128 -2.03 -10.14 5.99
N ALA A 129 -1.68 -9.39 7.05
CA ALA A 129 -2.65 -8.68 7.88
C ALA A 129 -3.44 -7.64 7.07
N LEU A 130 -2.81 -6.97 6.11
CA LEU A 130 -3.45 -5.97 5.24
C LEU A 130 -3.99 -6.55 3.91
N GLY A 131 -4.09 -7.87 3.78
CA GLY A 131 -4.68 -8.50 2.59
C GLY A 131 -3.96 -8.21 1.27
N CYS A 132 -2.67 -7.86 1.33
CA CYS A 132 -1.85 -7.49 0.18
C CYS A 132 -1.24 -8.71 -0.52
N TYR A 133 -0.80 -8.52 -1.76
CA TYR A 133 0.06 -9.44 -2.49
C TYR A 133 1.53 -9.07 -2.25
N PRO A 134 2.27 -9.83 -1.42
CA PRO A 134 3.66 -9.51 -1.12
C PRO A 134 4.57 -9.91 -2.29
N VAL A 135 5.46 -9.03 -2.73
CA VAL A 135 6.51 -9.33 -3.72
C VAL A 135 7.89 -9.04 -3.15
N SER A 136 8.93 -9.65 -3.72
CA SER A 136 10.29 -9.40 -3.29
C SER A 136 10.87 -8.15 -3.95
N PHE A 137 11.41 -7.25 -3.13
CA PHE A 137 12.23 -6.11 -3.47
C PHE A 137 13.45 -6.51 -4.31
N ALA A 138 13.69 -5.75 -5.38
CA ALA A 138 14.90 -5.80 -6.22
C ALA A 138 15.43 -7.21 -6.56
N ARG A 139 14.53 -8.14 -6.94
CA ARG A 139 14.87 -9.52 -7.35
C ARG A 139 15.57 -10.36 -6.27
N HIS A 140 15.50 -9.96 -5.00
CA HIS A 140 16.17 -10.68 -3.92
C HIS A 140 15.65 -12.12 -3.74
N ASN A 141 14.37 -12.35 -4.04
CA ASN A 141 13.76 -13.68 -4.02
C ASN A 141 12.78 -13.83 -5.20
N PRO A 142 13.25 -14.23 -6.40
CA PRO A 142 12.41 -14.35 -7.58
C PRO A 142 11.34 -15.44 -7.42
N GLY A 143 11.63 -16.51 -6.69
CA GLY A 143 10.66 -17.58 -6.40
C GLY A 143 9.48 -17.09 -5.56
N PHE A 144 9.73 -16.21 -4.58
CA PHE A 144 8.67 -15.58 -3.80
C PHE A 144 7.78 -14.68 -4.67
N THR A 145 8.38 -13.81 -5.48
CA THR A 145 7.63 -12.98 -6.44
C THR A 145 6.82 -13.84 -7.41
N ALA A 146 7.39 -14.89 -7.98
CA ALA A 146 6.69 -15.79 -8.90
C ALA A 146 5.48 -16.48 -8.25
N ARG A 147 5.58 -16.90 -6.98
CA ARG A 147 4.44 -17.45 -6.24
C ARG A 147 3.33 -16.41 -6.05
N SER A 148 3.67 -15.17 -5.74
CA SER A 148 2.69 -14.10 -5.58
C SER A 148 2.03 -13.71 -6.91
N LEU A 149 2.78 -13.68 -8.02
CA LEU A 149 2.21 -13.45 -9.35
C LEU A 149 1.27 -14.59 -9.76
N ARG A 150 1.66 -15.86 -9.53
CA ARG A 150 0.75 -17.01 -9.75
C ARG A 150 -0.53 -16.91 -8.92
N ARG A 151 -0.41 -16.46 -7.67
CA ARG A 151 -1.57 -16.20 -6.81
C ARG A 151 -2.48 -15.13 -7.40
N ILE A 152 -1.92 -14.01 -7.84
CA ILE A 152 -2.66 -12.93 -8.53
C ILE A 152 -3.39 -13.48 -9.75
N LEU A 153 -2.71 -14.19 -10.65
CA LEU A 153 -3.32 -14.73 -11.87
C LEU A 153 -4.47 -15.70 -11.59
N ARG A 154 -4.41 -16.43 -10.47
CA ARG A 154 -5.47 -17.34 -10.04
C ARG A 154 -6.67 -16.63 -9.39
N GLU A 155 -6.41 -15.55 -8.66
CA GLU A 155 -7.43 -14.84 -7.87
C GLU A 155 -8.09 -13.69 -8.64
N ALA A 156 -7.35 -12.99 -9.51
CA ALA A 156 -7.82 -11.82 -10.25
C ALA A 156 -9.10 -12.06 -11.06
N PRO A 157 -9.28 -13.18 -11.79
CA PRO A 157 -10.51 -13.43 -12.54
C PRO A 157 -11.77 -13.52 -11.67
N ARG A 158 -11.60 -13.87 -10.38
CA ARG A 158 -12.67 -14.02 -9.39
C ARG A 158 -12.81 -12.80 -8.48
N SER A 159 -11.90 -11.82 -8.60
CA SER A 159 -11.92 -10.64 -7.75
C SER A 159 -12.90 -9.61 -8.31
N ASN A 160 -13.70 -9.02 -7.43
CA ASN A 160 -14.54 -7.86 -7.73
C ASN A 160 -13.87 -6.56 -7.25
N ARG A 161 -12.53 -6.53 -7.23
CA ARG A 161 -11.71 -5.42 -6.74
C ARG A 161 -10.51 -5.20 -7.65
N PRO A 162 -10.04 -3.96 -7.77
CA PRO A 162 -8.82 -3.69 -8.51
C PRO A 162 -7.60 -4.19 -7.75
N ILE A 163 -6.54 -4.45 -8.52
CA ILE A 163 -5.22 -4.74 -7.99
C ILE A 163 -4.40 -3.47 -8.06
N GLY A 164 -3.93 -2.99 -6.91
CA GLY A 164 -3.16 -1.76 -6.79
C GLY A 164 -1.66 -2.02 -6.84
N LEU A 165 -0.88 -1.15 -7.47
CA LEU A 165 0.58 -1.20 -7.42
C LEU A 165 1.23 0.18 -7.53
N PHE A 166 2.42 0.30 -6.95
CA PHE A 166 3.32 1.45 -7.10
C PHE A 166 4.55 0.99 -7.92
N PRO A 167 4.64 1.33 -9.22
CA PRO A 167 5.55 0.64 -10.15
C PRO A 167 7.01 1.12 -10.07
N GLU A 168 7.28 2.25 -9.40
CA GLU A 168 8.55 2.97 -9.50
C GLU A 168 9.76 2.28 -8.85
N GLY A 169 9.52 1.29 -7.99
CA GLY A 169 10.60 0.51 -7.36
C GLY A 169 11.65 1.40 -6.69
N VAL A 170 12.93 1.21 -7.03
CA VAL A 170 14.06 2.01 -6.50
C VAL A 170 14.23 3.37 -7.19
N ALA A 171 13.58 3.57 -8.35
CA ALA A 171 13.62 4.83 -9.08
C ALA A 171 12.56 5.83 -8.62
N GLY A 172 11.70 5.44 -7.67
CA GLY A 172 10.78 6.33 -6.97
C GLY A 172 11.55 7.28 -6.05
N ALA A 173 12.24 8.26 -6.64
CA ALA A 173 12.81 9.38 -5.91
C ALA A 173 11.68 10.34 -5.56
N ALA A 174 11.38 10.42 -4.27
CA ALA A 174 10.56 11.46 -3.67
C ALA A 174 11.28 12.81 -3.76
N GLY A 175 10.53 13.87 -4.07
CA GLY A 175 11.05 15.22 -4.34
C GLY A 175 12.18 15.64 -3.39
N VAL A 176 13.32 15.93 -3.99
CA VAL A 176 14.38 16.79 -3.44
C VAL A 176 13.87 18.22 -3.29
#